data_AF-A0A974ZKM1-F1
#
_entry.id   AF-A0A974ZKM1-F1
#
_cell.length_a   1.000
_cell.length_b   1.000
_cell.length_c   1.000
_cell.angle_alpha   90.00
_cell.angle_beta   90.00
_cell.angle_gamma   90.00
#
_symmetry.space_group_name_H-M   'P 1'
#
loop_
_entity.id
_entity.type
_entity.pdbx_description
1 polymer ?
#
loop_
_entity_poly.entity_id
_entity_poly.type
_entity_poly.pdbx_seq_one_letter_code
_entity_poly.pdbx_strand_id
1 'polypeptide(L)'
;MSNLHEPHSSFDARASALHGSVDPAVLEELFEIRQTIDNLDASLVHILAERFRVTKRVGYLKAEYNLPSGDPDREAAQIERLRSLAEIAHLDPEFAEKILNFIISEVIRHHERIAEATRDSDV
;
A
#
# COMPACT_ATOMS: atom_id res chain seq x y z
N MET A 1 28.95 3.22 -18.78
CA MET A 1 27.92 3.76 -17.88
C MET A 1 26.65 4.03 -18.67
N SER A 2 25.95 2.95 -19.04
CA SER A 2 24.69 3.02 -19.78
C SER A 2 23.54 2.90 -18.79
N ASN A 3 22.86 4.03 -18.52
CA ASN A 3 21.54 4.01 -17.89
C ASN A 3 20.58 3.31 -18.87
N LEU A 4 20.25 2.05 -18.60
CA LEU A 4 19.01 1.49 -19.11
C LEU A 4 17.89 2.14 -18.32
N HIS A 5 17.29 3.18 -18.89
CA HIS A 5 15.90 3.49 -18.60
C HIS A 5 15.11 2.29 -19.12
N GLU A 6 14.77 1.34 -18.24
CA GLU A 6 13.83 0.29 -18.59
C GLU A 6 12.53 0.95 -19.06
N PRO A 7 11.91 0.44 -20.15
CA PRO A 7 10.64 0.96 -20.58
C PRO A 7 9.64 0.65 -19.48
N HIS A 8 9.16 1.67 -18.78
CA HIS A 8 7.95 1.55 -17.99
C HIS A 8 6.91 0.90 -18.90
N SER A 9 6.46 -0.31 -18.53
CA SER A 9 5.35 -1.01 -19.16
C SER A 9 4.30 0.04 -19.53
N SER A 10 4.08 0.25 -20.82
CA SER A 10 3.12 1.24 -21.33
C SER A 10 1.75 0.82 -20.82
N PHE A 11 1.35 1.35 -19.68
CA PHE A 11 0.02 1.16 -19.11
C PHE A 11 -0.98 1.58 -20.19
N ASP A 12 -1.79 0.63 -20.66
CA ASP A 12 -2.83 0.91 -21.64
C ASP A 12 -4.09 1.36 -20.90
N ALA A 13 -4.21 2.68 -20.74
CA ALA A 13 -5.35 3.31 -20.09
C ALA A 13 -6.70 3.03 -20.80
N ARG A 14 -6.68 2.56 -22.06
CA ARG A 14 -7.88 2.23 -22.84
C ARG A 14 -8.14 0.73 -22.93
N ALA A 15 -7.39 -0.09 -22.19
CA ALA A 15 -7.57 -1.54 -22.19
C ALA A 15 -9.02 -1.90 -21.83
N SER A 16 -9.71 -2.58 -22.75
CA SER A 16 -11.09 -3.01 -22.56
C SER A 16 -11.41 -4.24 -23.40
N ALA A 17 -11.98 -5.27 -22.77
CA ALA A 17 -12.53 -6.44 -23.47
C ALA A 17 -13.90 -6.17 -24.11
N LEU A 18 -14.46 -4.96 -23.92
CA LEU A 18 -15.81 -4.57 -24.36
C LEU A 18 -15.85 -3.92 -25.76
N HIS A 19 -14.72 -3.88 -26.47
CA HIS A 19 -14.66 -3.29 -27.80
C HIS A 19 -15.58 -4.04 -28.78
N GLY A 20 -16.44 -3.29 -29.49
CA GLY A 20 -17.39 -3.84 -30.47
C GLY A 20 -18.67 -4.45 -29.89
N SER A 21 -18.80 -4.55 -28.55
CA SER A 21 -20.02 -5.05 -27.89
C SER A 21 -20.81 -3.97 -27.13
N VAL A 22 -20.24 -2.76 -27.00
CA VAL A 22 -20.81 -1.63 -26.28
C VAL A 22 -20.77 -0.38 -27.16
N ASP A 23 -21.73 0.52 -26.97
CA ASP A 23 -21.78 1.83 -27.63
C ASP A 23 -20.44 2.60 -27.42
N PRO A 24 -19.81 3.13 -28.49
CA PRO A 24 -18.59 3.92 -28.38
C PRO A 24 -18.66 5.08 -27.38
N ALA A 25 -19.82 5.73 -27.22
CA ALA A 25 -19.98 6.84 -26.28
C ALA A 25 -19.86 6.37 -24.82
N VAL A 26 -20.40 5.19 -24.50
CA VAL A 26 -20.29 4.58 -23.17
C VAL A 26 -18.85 4.15 -22.88
N LEU A 27 -18.13 3.67 -23.90
CA LEU A 27 -16.71 3.33 -23.75
C LEU A 27 -15.84 4.57 -23.46
N GLU A 28 -16.19 5.72 -24.02
CA GLU A 28 -15.49 6.98 -23.72
C GLU A 28 -15.74 7.44 -22.28
N GLU A 29 -16.98 7.44 -21.82
CA GLU A 29 -17.32 7.79 -20.42
C GLU A 29 -16.61 6.86 -19.43
N LEU A 30 -16.57 5.55 -19.72
CA LEU A 30 -15.82 4.58 -18.92
C LEU A 30 -14.33 4.89 -18.87
N PHE A 31 -13.74 5.33 -19.99
CA PHE A 31 -12.34 5.71 -20.06
C PHE A 31 -12.05 6.93 -19.18
N GLU A 32 -12.87 7.99 -19.26
CA GLU A 32 -12.71 9.20 -18.45
C GLU A 32 -12.78 8.91 -16.95
N ILE A 33 -13.72 8.07 -16.53
CA ILE A 33 -13.84 7.64 -15.12
C ILE A 33 -12.61 6.83 -14.70
N ARG A 34 -12.15 5.90 -15.54
CA ARG A 34 -10.97 5.05 -15.23
C ARG A 34 -9.68 5.86 -15.14
N GLN A 35 -9.53 6.91 -15.95
CA GLN A 35 -8.39 7.80 -15.81
C GLN A 35 -8.33 8.45 -14.41
N THR A 36 -9.48 8.74 -13.80
CA THR A 36 -9.52 9.21 -12.41
C THR A 36 -9.09 8.11 -11.44
N ILE A 37 -9.51 6.87 -11.65
CA ILE A 37 -9.09 5.71 -10.85
C ILE A 37 -7.57 5.52 -10.93
N ASP A 38 -7.00 5.56 -12.14
CA ASP A 38 -5.55 5.40 -12.35
C ASP A 38 -4.73 6.45 -11.58
N ASN A 39 -5.22 7.69 -11.54
CA ASN A 39 -4.59 8.77 -10.78
C ASN A 39 -4.69 8.56 -9.25
N LEU A 40 -5.81 8.02 -8.77
CA LEU A 40 -5.99 7.67 -7.36
C LEU A 40 -5.07 6.51 -6.97
N ASP A 41 -4.93 5.50 -7.84
CA ASP A 41 -4.05 4.36 -7.63
C ASP A 41 -2.57 4.79 -7.58
N ALA A 42 -2.15 5.70 -8.47
CA ALA A 42 -0.80 6.29 -8.40
C ALA A 42 -0.56 7.00 -7.06
N SER A 43 -1.55 7.77 -6.60
CA SER A 43 -1.48 8.47 -5.30
C SER A 43 -1.41 7.48 -4.12
N LEU A 44 -2.19 6.40 -4.18
CA LEU A 44 -2.20 5.34 -3.17
C LEU A 44 -0.82 4.67 -3.06
N VAL A 45 -0.19 4.36 -4.19
CA VAL A 45 1.17 3.77 -4.22
C VAL A 45 2.19 4.71 -3.57
N HIS A 46 2.15 6.00 -3.87
CA HIS A 46 3.05 6.98 -3.25
C HIS A 46 2.84 7.10 -1.73
N ILE A 47 1.59 7.12 -1.27
CA ILE A 47 1.26 7.15 0.17
C ILE A 47 1.76 5.89 0.87
N LEU A 48 1.57 4.71 0.25
CA LEU A 48 2.07 3.45 0.79
C LEU A 48 3.59 3.44 0.86
N ALA A 49 4.29 3.89 -0.19
CA ALA A 49 5.75 3.98 -0.20
C ALA A 49 6.28 4.82 0.98
N GLU A 50 5.67 5.99 1.22
CA GLU A 50 6.02 6.83 2.36
C GLU A 50 5.70 6.17 3.71
N ARG A 51 4.54 5.51 3.82
CA ARG A 51 4.17 4.76 5.02
C ARG A 51 5.20 3.68 5.34
N PHE A 52 5.62 2.89 4.34
CA PHE A 52 6.63 1.84 4.49
C PHE A 52 8.02 2.40 4.80
N ARG A 53 8.39 3.56 4.25
CA ARG A 53 9.64 4.25 4.60
C ARG A 53 9.69 4.59 6.09
N VAL A 54 8.59 5.11 6.65
CA VAL A 54 8.51 5.46 8.07
C VAL A 54 8.48 4.22 8.96
N THR A 55 7.71 3.18 8.61
CA THR A 55 7.71 1.94 9.39
C THR A 55 9.06 1.24 9.36
N LYS A 56 9.82 1.31 8.26
CA LYS A 56 11.20 0.80 8.22
C LYS A 56 12.10 1.46 9.29
N ARG A 57 11.95 2.77 9.51
CA ARG A 57 12.64 3.47 10.61
C ARG A 57 12.20 2.98 11.99
N VAL A 58 10.91 2.69 12.17
CA VAL A 58 10.41 2.05 13.40
C VAL A 58 11.03 0.67 13.60
N GLY A 59 11.16 -0.13 12.54
CA GLY A 59 11.83 -1.42 12.57
C GLY A 59 13.28 -1.35 13.01
N TYR A 60 14.06 -0.42 12.45
CA TYR A 60 15.46 -0.20 12.90
C TYR A 60 15.54 0.21 14.37
N LEU A 61 14.68 1.13 14.81
CA LEU A 61 14.61 1.53 16.21
C LEU A 61 14.26 0.35 17.12
N LYS A 62 13.27 -0.45 16.74
CA LYS A 62 12.88 -1.64 17.50
C LYS A 62 14.04 -2.64 17.58
N ALA A 63 14.77 -2.88 16.48
CA ALA A 63 15.91 -3.78 16.46
C ALA A 63 17.07 -3.28 17.36
N GLU A 64 17.42 -2.00 17.28
CA GLU A 64 18.47 -1.37 18.10
C GLU A 64 18.24 -1.57 19.61
N TYR A 65 16.97 -1.49 20.04
CA TYR A 65 16.59 -1.64 21.45
C TYR A 65 16.02 -3.03 21.79
N ASN A 66 16.20 -4.03 20.91
CA ASN A 66 15.71 -5.40 21.08
C ASN A 66 14.21 -5.51 21.45
N LEU A 67 13.39 -4.67 20.83
CA LEU A 67 11.94 -4.61 21.02
C LEU A 67 11.20 -5.57 20.05
N PRO A 68 10.03 -6.10 20.44
CA PRO A 68 9.22 -6.95 19.56
C PRO A 68 8.78 -6.25 18.26
N SER A 69 8.76 -7.00 17.16
CA SER A 69 8.34 -6.53 15.83
C SER A 69 6.88 -6.04 15.81
N GLY A 70 5.98 -6.80 16.43
CA GLY A 70 4.57 -6.47 16.64
C GLY A 70 4.30 -5.75 17.95
N ASP A 71 3.12 -5.15 18.05
CA ASP A 71 2.61 -4.47 19.26
C ASP A 71 1.08 -4.56 19.23
N PRO A 72 0.49 -5.59 19.87
CA PRO A 72 -0.95 -5.86 19.77
C PRO A 72 -1.84 -4.70 20.20
N ASP A 73 -1.43 -3.96 21.23
CA ASP A 73 -2.19 -2.81 21.74
C ASP A 73 -2.14 -1.66 20.73
N ARG A 74 -0.97 -1.41 20.12
CA ARG A 74 -0.83 -0.42 19.06
C ARG A 74 -1.67 -0.79 17.84
N GLU A 75 -1.65 -2.05 17.43
CA GLU A 75 -2.38 -2.60 16.28
C GLU A 75 -3.90 -2.46 16.47
N ALA A 76 -4.42 -2.86 17.64
CA ALA A 76 -5.83 -2.69 18.00
C ALA A 76 -6.25 -1.21 17.93
N ALA A 77 -5.44 -0.29 18.46
CA ALA A 77 -5.71 1.14 18.39
C ALA A 77 -5.65 1.71 16.96
N GLN A 78 -4.83 1.14 16.06
CA GLN A 78 -4.83 1.52 14.65
C GLN A 78 -6.12 1.08 13.95
N ILE A 79 -6.56 -0.15 14.22
CA ILE A 79 -7.79 -0.71 13.65
C ILE A 79 -8.99 0.12 14.07
N GLU A 80 -9.16 0.39 15.37
CA GLU A 80 -10.28 1.19 15.88
C GLU A 80 -10.34 2.57 15.21
N ARG A 81 -9.22 3.29 15.20
CA ARG A 81 -9.13 4.60 14.56
C ARG A 81 -9.45 4.54 13.06
N LEU A 82 -8.98 3.50 12.37
CA LEU A 82 -9.23 3.35 10.93
C LEU A 82 -10.70 3.09 10.65
N ARG A 83 -11.36 2.25 11.45
CA ARG A 83 -12.79 1.97 11.32
C ARG A 83 -13.60 3.27 11.42
N SER A 84 -13.31 4.11 12.42
CA SER A 84 -13.98 5.42 12.53
C SER A 84 -13.73 6.34 11.33
N LEU A 85 -12.51 6.34 10.77
CA LEU A 85 -12.19 7.12 9.57
C LEU A 85 -12.91 6.59 8.33
N ALA A 86 -13.06 5.27 8.21
CA ALA A 86 -13.77 4.63 7.12
C ALA A 86 -15.25 5.04 7.13
N GLU A 87 -15.90 5.02 8.29
CA GLU A 87 -17.29 5.47 8.44
C GLU A 87 -17.48 6.93 8.00
N ILE A 88 -16.59 7.83 8.43
CA ILE A 88 -16.62 9.26 8.03
C ILE A 88 -16.44 9.42 6.51
N ALA A 89 -15.60 8.58 5.90
CA ALA A 89 -15.32 8.61 4.47
C ALA A 89 -16.35 7.83 3.62
N HIS A 90 -17.40 7.28 4.23
CA HIS A 90 -18.37 6.38 3.58
C HIS A 90 -17.73 5.15 2.93
N LEU A 91 -16.63 4.66 3.50
CA LEU A 91 -15.98 3.41 3.14
C LEU A 91 -16.40 2.32 4.13
N ASP A 92 -16.62 1.09 3.65
CA ASP A 92 -16.91 -0.06 4.50
C ASP A 92 -15.78 -0.27 5.55
N PRO A 93 -16.09 -0.18 6.87
CA PRO A 93 -15.10 -0.37 7.92
C PRO A 93 -14.44 -1.76 7.91
N GLU A 94 -15.17 -2.80 7.52
CA GLU A 94 -14.60 -4.15 7.42
C GLU A 94 -13.57 -4.26 6.29
N PHE A 95 -13.86 -3.62 5.16
CA PHE A 95 -12.92 -3.52 4.04
C PHE A 95 -11.66 -2.73 4.43
N ALA A 96 -11.83 -1.58 5.08
CA ALA A 96 -10.72 -0.77 5.55
C ALA A 96 -9.82 -1.56 6.53
N GLU A 97 -10.43 -2.27 7.47
CA GLU A 97 -9.72 -3.12 8.42
C GLU A 97 -8.92 -4.24 7.72
N LYS A 98 -9.49 -4.91 6.71
CA LYS A 98 -8.78 -5.92 5.92
C LYS A 98 -7.53 -5.34 5.26
N ILE A 99 -7.62 -4.15 4.68
CA ILE A 99 -6.47 -3.45 4.08
C ILE A 99 -5.40 -3.17 5.15
N LEU A 100 -5.79 -2.63 6.29
CA LEU A 100 -4.83 -2.30 7.33
C LEU A 100 -4.17 -3.54 7.93
N ASN A 101 -4.92 -4.62 8.16
CA ASN A 101 -4.38 -5.89 8.64
C ASN A 101 -3.34 -6.46 7.67
N PHE A 102 -3.60 -6.38 6.36
CA PHE A 102 -2.61 -6.74 5.35
C PHE A 102 -1.34 -5.88 5.47
N ILE A 103 -1.48 -4.57 5.54
CA ILE A 103 -0.34 -3.66 5.65
C ILE A 103 0.45 -3.90 6.96
N ILE A 104 -0.22 -4.10 8.10
CA ILE A 104 0.42 -4.41 9.38
C ILE A 104 1.23 -5.71 9.27
N SER A 105 0.66 -6.74 8.66
CA SER A 105 1.34 -8.03 8.45
C SER A 105 2.64 -7.86 7.66
N GLU A 106 2.65 -7.06 6.59
CA GLU A 106 3.87 -6.76 5.84
C GLU A 106 4.90 -6.00 6.69
N VAL A 107 4.45 -5.03 7.48
CA VAL A 107 5.32 -4.24 8.35
C VAL A 107 6.00 -5.10 9.41
N ILE A 108 5.26 -6.02 10.05
CA ILE A 108 5.82 -6.93 11.06
C ILE A 108 6.91 -7.81 10.43
N ARG A 109 6.65 -8.39 9.26
CA ARG A 109 7.65 -9.19 8.52
C ARG A 109 8.89 -8.38 8.15
N HIS A 110 8.73 -7.08 7.85
CA HIS A 110 9.86 -6.20 7.58
C HIS A 110 10.69 -5.95 8.85
N HIS A 111 10.04 -5.77 9.99
CA HIS A 111 10.73 -5.60 11.26
C HIS A 111 11.48 -6.87 11.69
N GLU A 112 10.89 -8.05 11.51
CA GLU A 112 11.57 -9.33 11.78
C GLU A 112 12.86 -9.47 10.98
N ARG A 113 12.81 -9.20 9.67
CA ARG A 113 14.00 -9.22 8.79
C ARG A 113 15.06 -8.19 9.21
N ILE A 114 14.65 -7.00 9.64
CA ILE A 114 15.59 -5.98 10.15
C ILE A 114 16.25 -6.47 11.44
N ALA A 115 15.47 -7.03 12.37
CA ALA A 115 15.98 -7.55 13.63
C ALA A 115 16.95 -8.72 13.42
N GLU A 116 16.68 -9.61 12.45
CA GLU A 116 17.61 -10.66 12.03
C GLU A 116 18.92 -10.09 11.49
N ALA A 117 18.84 -9.16 10.54
CA ALA A 117 20.03 -8.55 9.94
C ALA A 117 20.90 -7.77 10.96
N THR A 118 20.27 -7.11 11.94
CA THR A 118 21.00 -6.42 13.02
C THR A 118 21.73 -7.39 13.93
N ARG A 119 21.12 -8.54 14.29
CA ARG A 119 21.79 -9.56 15.10
C ARG A 119 23.00 -10.16 14.39
N ASP A 120 22.90 -10.39 13.09
CA ASP A 120 24.00 -10.94 12.29
C ASP A 120 25.16 -9.95 12.11
N SER A 121 24.91 -8.64 12.24
CA SER A 121 25.97 -7.62 12.17
C SER A 121 26.75 -7.41 13.48
N ASP A 122 26.21 -7.90 14.60
CA ASP A 122 26.82 -7.79 15.94
C ASP A 122 27.68 -9.04 16.30
N VAL A 123 27.73 -10.04 15.43
CA VAL A 123 28.52 -11.30 15.55
C VAL A 123 29.79 -11.23 14.70
#